data_AF-A0A972BQR3-F1
#
_entry.id   AF-A0A972BQR3-F1
#
_cell.length_a   1.000
_cell.length_b   1.000
_cell.length_c   1.000
_cell.angle_alpha   90.00
_cell.angle_beta   90.00
_cell.angle_gamma   90.00
#
_symmetry.space_group_name_H-M   'P 1'
#
loop_
_entity.id
_entity.type
_entity.pdbx_description
1 polymer ?
#
loop_
_entity_poly.entity_id
_entity_poly.type
_entity_poly.pdbx_seq_one_letter_code
_entity_poly.pdbx_strand_id
1 'polypeptide(L)'
;MHSQSDPRVLFAAERTLFSWTRTGISLMAFGFVVERFGLYMQLLGVQGVLGVQRHLSFIGGLGFIILGAGVEIYSVLQHRHFLTTLEDMDIPSGYNTKAAMIINAVVGCMGLLLCGYLVLGLVV
;
A
#
# COMPACT_ATOMS: atom_id res chain seq x y z
N MET A 1 6.85 6.00 -41.33
CA MET A 1 6.23 6.47 -40.08
C MET A 1 7.12 6.02 -38.94
N HIS A 2 8.06 6.87 -38.51
CA HIS A 2 8.85 6.60 -37.31
C HIS A 2 8.01 7.03 -36.12
N SER A 3 7.39 6.07 -35.42
CA SER A 3 6.81 6.29 -34.10
C SER A 3 7.95 6.62 -33.16
N GLN A 4 8.26 7.91 -33.03
CA GLN A 4 9.18 8.39 -32.00
C GLN A 4 8.54 8.11 -30.64
N SER A 5 9.05 7.06 -30.00
CA SER A 5 8.91 6.79 -28.59
C SER A 5 9.04 8.06 -27.74
N ASP A 6 7.94 8.50 -27.11
CA ASP A 6 7.91 9.73 -26.31
C ASP A 6 8.19 9.39 -24.83
N PRO A 7 9.37 9.74 -24.28
CA PRO A 7 9.74 9.44 -22.89
C PRO A 7 8.78 10.06 -21.86
N ARG A 8 7.92 11.02 -22.25
CA ARG A 8 6.84 11.55 -21.41
C ARG A 8 5.85 10.48 -20.96
N VAL A 9 5.66 9.42 -21.73
CA VAL A 9 4.75 8.31 -21.44
C VAL A 9 5.23 7.53 -20.20
N LEU A 10 6.53 7.26 -20.10
CA LEU A 10 7.15 6.66 -18.91
C LEU A 10 7.00 7.55 -17.68
N PHE A 11 7.33 8.84 -17.81
CA PHE A 11 7.20 9.79 -16.70
C PHE A 11 5.74 10.03 -16.26
N ALA A 12 4.77 9.84 -17.15
CA ALA A 12 3.36 9.85 -16.79
C ALA A 12 3.00 8.61 -15.96
N ALA A 13 3.47 7.42 -16.37
CA ALA A 13 3.24 6.17 -15.65
C ALA A 13 3.92 6.12 -14.27
N GLU A 14 5.09 6.73 -14.10
CA GLU A 14 5.71 6.82 -12.76
C GLU A 14 4.96 7.76 -11.82
N ARG A 15 4.41 8.86 -12.34
CA ARG A 15 3.57 9.76 -11.52
C ARG A 15 2.31 9.07 -11.06
N THR A 16 1.68 8.24 -11.89
CA THR A 16 0.52 7.45 -11.46
C THR A 16 0.95 6.41 -10.42
N LEU A 17 2.08 5.73 -10.61
CA LEU A 17 2.64 4.81 -9.61
C LEU A 17 2.81 5.50 -8.24
N PHE A 18 3.50 6.65 -8.17
CA PHE A 18 3.67 7.37 -6.91
C PHE A 18 2.35 7.88 -6.32
N SER A 19 1.36 8.19 -7.15
CA SER A 19 0.04 8.56 -6.68
C SER A 19 -0.66 7.39 -5.97
N TRP A 20 -0.53 6.17 -6.49
CA TRP A 20 -1.02 4.95 -5.85
C TRP A 20 -0.26 4.61 -4.57
N THR A 21 1.07 4.81 -4.52
CA THR A 21 1.85 4.62 -3.29
C THR A 21 1.34 5.52 -2.17
N ARG A 22 1.07 6.79 -2.48
CA ARG A 22 0.56 7.74 -1.49
C ARG A 22 -0.82 7.34 -0.96
N THR A 23 -1.71 6.86 -1.82
CA THR A 23 -3.04 6.40 -1.38
C THR A 23 -2.92 5.12 -0.55
N GLY A 24 -2.05 4.17 -0.95
CA GLY A 24 -1.73 2.95 -0.20
C GLY A 24 -1.23 3.25 1.21
N ILE A 25 -0.20 4.09 1.34
CA ILE A 25 0.35 4.52 2.64
C ILE A 25 -0.72 5.21 3.51
N SER A 26 -1.54 6.08 2.91
CA SER A 26 -2.60 6.79 3.64
C SER A 26 -3.64 5.82 4.22
N LEU A 27 -4.03 4.81 3.44
CA LEU A 27 -4.93 3.74 3.88
C LEU A 27 -4.32 2.92 5.01
N MET A 28 -3.04 2.52 4.89
CA MET A 28 -2.34 1.80 5.95
C MET A 28 -2.26 2.61 7.25
N ALA A 29 -1.87 3.88 7.16
CA ALA A 29 -1.77 4.78 8.31
C ALA A 29 -3.14 4.98 8.98
N PHE A 30 -4.19 5.16 8.19
CA PHE A 30 -5.56 5.27 8.70
C PHE A 30 -5.99 3.98 9.41
N GLY A 31 -5.73 2.81 8.81
CA GLY A 31 -6.02 1.52 9.41
C GLY A 31 -5.31 1.29 10.74
N PHE A 32 -4.04 1.70 10.85
CA PHE A 32 -3.30 1.65 12.10
C PHE A 32 -3.94 2.52 13.20
N VAL A 33 -4.39 3.73 12.86
CA VAL A 33 -5.08 4.62 13.80
C VAL A 33 -6.41 4.00 14.25
N VAL A 34 -7.19 3.42 13.33
CA VAL A 34 -8.48 2.77 13.63
C VAL A 34 -8.28 1.59 14.59
N GLU A 35 -7.26 0.74 14.37
CA GLU A 35 -6.92 -0.35 15.28
C GLU A 35 -6.61 0.17 16.69
N ARG A 36 -5.75 1.19 16.78
CA ARG A 36 -5.31 1.77 18.06
C ARG A 36 -6.42 2.47 18.83
N PHE A 37 -7.42 2.99 18.12
CA PHE A 37 -8.58 3.60 18.75
C PHE A 37 -9.36 2.61 19.63
N GLY A 38 -9.40 1.33 19.23
CA GLY A 38 -10.01 0.26 20.02
C GLY A 38 -9.29 -0.01 21.34
N LEU A 39 -7.94 0.03 21.36
CA LEU A 39 -7.16 -0.06 22.60
C LEU A 39 -7.42 1.13 23.50
N TYR A 40 -7.42 2.33 22.92
CA TYR A 40 -7.64 3.56 23.68
C TYR A 40 -8.99 3.54 24.42
N MET A 41 -10.06 3.10 23.74
CA MET A 41 -11.37 2.93 24.35
C MET A 41 -11.38 1.88 25.47
N GLN A 42 -10.63 0.79 25.32
CA GLN A 42 -10.49 -0.23 26.36
C GLN A 42 -9.79 0.31 27.62
N LEU A 43 -8.72 1.10 27.46
CA LEU A 43 -8.01 1.74 28.58
C LEU A 43 -8.89 2.73 29.35
N LEU A 44 -9.86 3.37 28.69
CA LEU A 44 -10.81 4.30 29.32
C LEU A 44 -11.87 3.61 30.19
N GLY A 45 -11.86 2.28 30.31
CA GLY A 45 -12.59 1.58 31.38
C GLY A 45 -14.09 1.37 31.14
N VAL A 46 -14.58 1.48 29.90
CA VAL A 46 -15.98 1.15 29.58
C VAL A 46 -16.10 -0.38 29.50
N GLN A 47 -16.21 -1.10 30.62
CA GLN A 47 -15.99 -2.56 30.63
C GLN A 47 -17.19 -3.43 30.15
N GLY A 48 -18.39 -2.88 29.95
CA GLY A 48 -19.61 -3.68 29.79
C GLY A 48 -19.96 -4.17 28.37
N VAL A 49 -19.46 -3.52 27.31
CA VAL A 49 -19.82 -3.79 25.90
C VAL A 49 -18.58 -3.88 24.98
N LEU A 50 -17.38 -3.83 25.56
CA LEU A 50 -16.17 -3.43 24.82
C LEU A 50 -15.37 -4.54 24.13
N GLY A 51 -15.58 -5.81 24.43
CA GLY A 51 -14.94 -6.90 23.68
C GLY A 51 -15.28 -6.82 22.18
N VAL A 52 -16.57 -6.57 21.87
CA VAL A 52 -17.05 -6.41 20.49
C VAL A 52 -16.48 -5.15 19.84
N GLN A 53 -16.48 -4.00 20.52
CA GLN A 53 -15.92 -2.75 20.00
C GLN A 53 -14.43 -2.88 19.67
N ARG A 54 -13.66 -3.52 20.55
CA ARG A 54 -12.22 -3.80 20.34
C ARG A 54 -12.01 -4.67 19.10
N HIS A 55 -12.77 -5.76 18.96
CA HIS A 55 -12.72 -6.62 17.78
C HIS A 55 -13.11 -5.90 16.50
N LEU A 56 -14.13 -5.03 16.54
CA LEU A 56 -14.55 -4.23 15.38
C LEU A 56 -13.49 -3.23 14.94
N SER A 57 -12.89 -2.48 15.88
CA SER A 57 -11.77 -1.58 15.60
C SER A 57 -10.56 -2.33 15.03
N PHE A 58 -10.27 -3.53 15.56
CA PHE A 58 -9.19 -4.37 15.05
C PHE A 58 -9.46 -4.84 13.62
N ILE A 59 -10.63 -5.42 13.34
CA ILE A 59 -10.99 -5.91 12.00
C ILE A 59 -11.03 -4.75 11.00
N GLY A 60 -11.60 -3.61 11.39
CA GLY A 60 -11.64 -2.41 10.56
C GLY A 60 -10.24 -1.89 10.24
N GLY A 61 -9.39 -1.73 11.25
CA GLY A 61 -8.01 -1.27 11.07
C GLY A 61 -7.17 -2.21 10.22
N LEU A 62 -7.26 -3.52 10.49
CA LEU A 62 -6.60 -4.56 9.71
C LEU A 62 -7.08 -4.55 8.25
N GLY A 63 -8.39 -4.38 8.02
CA GLY A 63 -8.97 -4.27 6.69
C GLY A 63 -8.38 -3.10 5.89
N PHE A 64 -8.23 -1.93 6.50
CA PHE A 64 -7.61 -0.76 5.86
C PHE A 64 -6.13 -0.96 5.54
N ILE A 65 -5.36 -1.64 6.41
CA ILE A 65 -3.94 -1.94 6.14
C ILE A 65 -3.81 -2.95 4.99
N ILE A 66 -4.64 -4.01 4.98
CA ILE A 66 -4.68 -4.97 3.88
C ILE A 66 -5.09 -4.29 2.57
N LEU A 67 -6.08 -3.40 2.60
CA LEU A 67 -6.51 -2.64 1.43
C LEU A 67 -5.36 -1.76 0.92
N GLY A 68 -4.68 -1.03 1.79
CA GLY A 68 -3.50 -0.23 1.43
C GLY A 68 -2.38 -1.08 0.82
N ALA A 69 -2.09 -2.26 1.39
CA ALA A 69 -1.12 -3.21 0.84
C ALA A 69 -1.55 -3.74 -0.53
N GLY A 70 -2.84 -4.03 -0.70
CA GLY A 70 -3.41 -4.42 -1.98
C GLY A 70 -3.27 -3.34 -3.06
N VAL A 71 -3.44 -2.06 -2.69
CA VAL A 71 -3.23 -0.92 -3.59
C VAL A 71 -1.77 -0.82 -4.03
N GLU A 72 -0.81 -0.98 -3.12
CA GLU A 72 0.63 -1.01 -3.45
C GLU A 72 0.96 -2.16 -4.41
N ILE A 73 0.44 -3.36 -4.14
CA ILE A 73 0.64 -4.53 -5.00
C ILE A 73 0.01 -4.29 -6.38
N TYR A 74 -1.21 -3.74 -6.44
CA TYR A 74 -1.90 -3.41 -7.69
C TYR A 74 -1.12 -2.38 -8.51
N SER A 75 -0.59 -1.35 -7.85
CA SER A 75 0.28 -0.32 -8.44
C SER A 75 1.50 -0.96 -9.12
N VAL A 76 2.17 -1.89 -8.44
CA VAL A 76 3.30 -2.64 -8.99
C VAL A 76 2.89 -3.49 -10.19
N LEU A 77 1.78 -4.24 -10.09
CA LEU A 77 1.30 -5.09 -11.17
C LEU A 77 0.94 -4.29 -12.42
N GLN A 78 0.23 -3.17 -12.24
CA GLN A 78 -0.15 -2.29 -13.35
C GLN A 78 1.08 -1.66 -14.01
N HIS A 79 2.06 -1.21 -13.21
CA HIS A 79 3.30 -0.66 -13.75
C HIS A 79 4.14 -1.72 -14.47
N ARG A 80 4.18 -2.98 -13.96
CA ARG A 80 4.82 -4.10 -14.67
C ARG A 80 4.13 -4.42 -15.98
N HIS A 81 2.80 -4.51 -15.99
CA HIS A 81 2.04 -4.75 -17.21
C HIS A 81 2.30 -3.64 -18.24
N PHE A 82 2.32 -2.39 -17.80
CA PHE A 82 2.66 -1.25 -18.64
C PHE A 82 4.07 -1.41 -19.24
N LEU A 83 5.09 -1.68 -18.43
CA LEU A 83 6.46 -1.89 -18.91
C LEU A 83 6.60 -3.06 -19.88
N THR A 84 5.81 -4.13 -19.75
CA THR A 84 5.81 -5.25 -20.71
C THR A 84 5.10 -4.97 -22.03
N THR A 85 4.26 -3.92 -22.08
CA THR A 85 3.58 -3.48 -23.30
C THR A 85 4.41 -2.44 -24.07
N LEU A 86 5.41 -1.81 -23.46
CA LEU A 86 6.32 -0.91 -24.17
C LEU A 86 7.39 -1.70 -24.94
N GLU A 87 7.65 -1.28 -26.17
CA GLU A 87 8.70 -1.83 -27.05
C GLU A 87 10.07 -1.31 -26.57
N ASP A 88 11.15 -2.10 -26.69
CA ASP A 88 12.50 -1.82 -26.14
C ASP A 88 13.11 -0.46 -26.57
N MET A 89 12.52 0.23 -27.55
CA MET A 89 12.90 1.57 -28.02
C MET A 89 12.40 2.74 -27.15
N ASP A 90 11.45 2.51 -26.23
CA ASP A 90 10.84 3.58 -25.41
C ASP A 90 11.59 3.93 -24.12
N ILE A 91 12.50 3.07 -23.67
CA ILE A 91 13.17 3.22 -22.37
C ILE A 91 14.51 3.92 -22.55
N PRO A 92 14.71 5.15 -22.04
CA PRO A 92 15.99 5.84 -22.14
C PRO A 92 17.11 4.99 -21.54
N SER A 93 18.19 4.78 -22.29
CA SER A 93 19.34 3.97 -21.86
C SER A 93 19.94 4.53 -20.57
N GLY A 94 19.72 3.84 -19.44
CA GLY A 94 20.19 4.22 -18.11
C GLY A 94 19.11 4.61 -17.09
N TYR A 95 17.83 4.63 -17.47
CA TYR A 95 16.74 4.98 -16.55
C TYR A 95 16.33 3.80 -15.65
N ASN A 96 16.37 3.99 -14.33
CA ASN A 96 16.13 2.93 -13.35
C ASN A 96 14.64 2.80 -12.97
N THR A 97 13.82 2.30 -13.88
CA THR A 97 12.39 1.99 -13.64
C THR A 97 12.17 0.95 -12.52
N LYS A 98 13.21 0.20 -12.14
CA LYS A 98 13.13 -0.80 -11.05
C LYS A 98 13.08 -0.15 -9.67
N ALA A 99 13.63 1.05 -9.48
CA ALA A 99 13.69 1.70 -8.17
C ALA A 99 12.28 1.97 -7.60
N ALA A 100 11.38 2.52 -8.42
CA ALA A 100 10.03 2.84 -7.98
C ALA A 100 9.21 1.58 -7.65
N MET A 101 9.41 0.51 -8.44
CA MET A 101 8.81 -0.80 -8.20
C MET A 101 9.30 -1.45 -6.90
N ILE A 102 10.62 -1.37 -6.63
CA ILE A 102 11.21 -1.88 -5.39
C ILE A 102 10.65 -1.12 -4.19
N ILE A 103 10.55 0.22 -4.26
CA ILE A 103 10.01 1.04 -3.17
C ILE A 103 8.56 0.64 -2.85
N ASN A 104 7.68 0.57 -3.86
CA ASN A 104 6.29 0.15 -3.65
C ASN A 104 6.20 -1.28 -3.08
N ALA A 105 7.04 -2.20 -3.58
CA ALA A 105 7.08 -3.57 -3.06
C ALA A 105 7.53 -3.62 -1.59
N VAL A 106 8.55 -2.85 -1.21
CA VAL A 106 9.01 -2.76 0.18
C VAL A 106 7.91 -2.19 1.08
N VAL A 107 7.23 -1.12 0.66
CA VAL A 107 6.12 -0.52 1.41
C VAL A 107 4.97 -1.51 1.58
N GLY A 108 4.57 -2.20 0.51
CA GLY A 108 3.57 -3.27 0.57
C GLY A 108 3.95 -4.39 1.54
N CYS A 109 5.21 -4.86 1.48
CA CYS A 109 5.74 -5.85 2.42
C CYS A 109 5.72 -5.35 3.87
N MET A 110 6.10 -4.09 4.12
CA MET A 110 6.01 -3.49 5.45
C MET A 110 4.57 -3.45 5.96
N GLY A 111 3.59 -3.14 5.09
CA GLY A 111 2.17 -3.21 5.43
C GLY A 111 1.73 -4.62 5.85
N LEU A 112 2.17 -5.65 5.12
CA LEU A 112 1.89 -7.05 5.47
C LEU A 112 2.55 -7.48 6.79
N LEU A 113 3.80 -7.05 7.03
CA LEU A 113 4.49 -7.28 8.29
C LEU A 113 3.76 -6.59 9.45
N LEU A 114 3.26 -5.38 9.24
CA LEU A 114 2.45 -4.66 10.22
C LEU A 114 1.15 -5.42 10.54
N CYS A 115 0.47 -5.99 9.54
CA CYS A 115 -0.68 -6.87 9.77
C CYS A 115 -0.30 -8.06 10.65
N GLY A 116 0.81 -8.74 10.35
CA GLY A 116 1.30 -9.87 11.14
C GLY A 116 1.61 -9.47 12.59
N TYR A 117 2.26 -8.33 12.79
CA TYR A 117 2.54 -7.78 14.12
C TYR A 117 1.25 -7.47 14.90
N LEU A 118 0.25 -6.87 14.26
CA LEU A 118 -1.02 -6.55 14.91
C LEU A 118 -1.80 -7.81 15.30
N VAL A 119 -1.79 -8.85 14.46
CA VAL A 119 -2.41 -10.14 14.77
C VAL A 119 -1.72 -10.80 15.97
N LEU A 120 -0.38 -10.81 16.00
CA LEU A 120 0.38 -11.32 17.14
C LEU A 120 0.08 -10.55 18.42
N GLY A 121 0.05 -9.21 18.36
CA GLY A 121 -0.26 -8.35 19.50
C GLY A 121 -1.72 -8.42 19.99
N LEU A 122 -2.63 -9.03 19.23
CA LEU A 122 -3.99 -9.33 19.70
C LEU A 122 -4.05 -10.68 20.45
N VAL A 123 -3.16 -11.62 20.09
CA VAL A 123 -3.13 -12.98 20.64
C VAL A 123 -2.34 -13.06 21.95
N VAL A 124 -1.38 -12.15 22.16
CA VAL A 124 -0.59 -12.01 23.41
C VAL A 124 -1.29 -11.10 24.40
#